data_AF-Q327B9-F1
#
_entry.id   AF-Q327B9-F1
#
_cell.length_a   1.000
_cell.length_b   1.000
_cell.length_c   1.000
_cell.angle_alpha   90.00
_cell.angle_beta   90.00
_cell.angle_gamma   90.00
#
_symmetry.space_group_name_H-M   'P 1'
#
loop_
_entity.id
_entity.type
_entity.pdbx_description
1 polymer ?
#
loop_
_entity_poly.entity_id
_entity_poly.type
_entity_poly.pdbx_seq_one_letter_code
_entity_poly.pdbx_strand_id
1 'polypeptide(L)'
;MPNWCSNRMYFSGEPAQIAEIKRLASGAVTPLYRRATNEGIQLFLAGSAGFLQITENIRSEQCPGVTAAGRGAVSTENIAFTRWLTHLQNGVLLDEQNCLMLHELWLQSGTGQRRWVRCTGNSGHYHLFFF
;
A
#
# COMPACT_ATOMS: atom_id res chain seq x y z
N MET A 1 19.06 -2.20 -30.22
CA MET A 1 17.81 -1.61 -29.67
C MET A 1 16.80 -2.73 -29.54
N PRO A 2 16.05 -2.85 -28.42
CA PRO A 2 14.95 -3.81 -28.35
C PRO A 2 13.95 -3.51 -29.47
N ASN A 3 13.41 -4.53 -30.13
CA ASN A 3 12.34 -4.40 -31.12
C ASN A 3 11.02 -4.11 -30.40
N TRP A 4 10.59 -2.85 -30.39
CA TRP A 4 9.31 -2.49 -29.79
C TRP A 4 8.18 -2.90 -30.75
N CYS A 5 7.13 -3.54 -30.22
CA CYS A 5 5.93 -3.85 -31.00
C CYS A 5 5.10 -2.58 -31.24
N SER A 6 4.73 -2.34 -32.49
CA SER A 6 3.77 -1.29 -32.85
C SER A 6 2.35 -1.84 -32.81
N ASN A 7 1.69 -1.76 -31.65
CA ASN A 7 0.30 -2.17 -31.49
C ASN A 7 -0.67 -1.07 -31.99
N ARG A 8 -1.72 -1.47 -32.70
CA ARG A 8 -2.84 -0.59 -33.09
C ARG A 8 -4.14 -1.17 -32.54
N MET A 9 -4.88 -0.36 -31.80
CA MET A 9 -6.18 -0.72 -31.23
C MET A 9 -7.24 0.27 -31.72
N TYR A 10 -8.40 -0.25 -32.10
CA TYR A 10 -9.57 0.54 -32.47
C TYR A 10 -10.66 0.31 -31.43
N PHE A 11 -11.22 1.39 -30.91
CA PHE A 11 -12.29 1.35 -29.91
C PHE A 11 -13.57 1.96 -30.48
N SER A 12 -14.70 1.35 -30.19
CA SER A 12 -16.04 1.82 -30.54
C SER A 12 -16.96 1.64 -29.34
N GLY A 13 -17.85 2.60 -29.08
CA GLY A 13 -18.72 2.60 -27.91
C GLY A 13 -19.31 3.99 -27.66
N GLU A 14 -20.09 4.10 -26.59
CA GLU A 14 -20.70 5.38 -26.20
C GLU A 14 -19.64 6.47 -25.96
N PRO A 15 -19.93 7.74 -26.30
CA PRO A 15 -18.98 8.84 -26.12
C PRO A 15 -18.39 8.93 -24.70
N ALA A 16 -19.19 8.59 -23.68
CA ALA A 16 -18.75 8.54 -22.28
C ALA A 16 -17.70 7.46 -22.01
N GLN A 17 -17.84 6.26 -22.58
CA GLN A 17 -16.87 5.18 -22.44
C GLN A 17 -15.58 5.48 -23.20
N ILE A 18 -15.70 6.05 -24.40
CA ILE A 18 -14.53 6.50 -25.18
C ILE A 18 -13.78 7.61 -24.45
N ALA A 19 -14.50 8.53 -23.78
CA ALA A 19 -13.88 9.56 -22.95
C ALA A 19 -13.09 8.94 -21.79
N GLU A 20 -13.60 7.91 -21.12
CA GLU A 20 -12.89 7.23 -20.04
C GLU A 20 -11.64 6.48 -20.53
N ILE A 21 -11.71 5.79 -21.68
CA ILE A 21 -10.53 5.16 -22.31
C ILE A 21 -9.46 6.23 -22.64
N LYS A 22 -9.87 7.39 -23.17
CA LYS A 22 -8.95 8.51 -23.44
C LYS A 22 -8.33 9.05 -22.16
N ARG A 23 -9.08 9.14 -21.06
CA ARG A 23 -8.54 9.53 -19.75
C ARG A 23 -7.52 8.52 -19.23
N LEU A 24 -7.79 7.23 -19.38
CA LEU A 24 -6.84 6.18 -19.03
C LEU A 24 -5.56 6.27 -19.88
N ALA A 25 -5.69 6.39 -21.20
CA ALA A 25 -4.56 6.46 -22.14
C ALA A 25 -3.69 7.71 -21.95
N SER A 26 -4.29 8.83 -21.53
CA SER A 26 -3.56 10.07 -21.22
C SER A 26 -2.98 10.09 -19.80
N GLY A 27 -3.24 9.07 -18.98
CA GLY A 27 -2.81 9.04 -17.57
C GLY A 27 -3.60 9.98 -16.66
N ALA A 28 -4.78 10.46 -17.09
CA ALA A 28 -5.65 11.35 -16.32
C ALA A 28 -6.52 10.62 -15.28
N VAL A 29 -6.43 9.28 -15.21
CA VAL A 29 -7.07 8.47 -14.17
C VAL A 29 -6.07 8.26 -13.04
N THR A 30 -6.46 8.58 -11.80
CA THR A 30 -5.61 8.35 -10.62
C THR A 30 -5.61 6.86 -10.30
N PRO A 31 -4.47 6.15 -10.40
CA PRO A 31 -4.43 4.72 -10.12
C PRO A 31 -4.57 4.47 -8.61
N LEU A 32 -5.76 4.04 -8.16
CA LEU A 32 -6.01 3.70 -6.75
C LEU A 32 -5.05 2.62 -6.24
N TYR A 33 -4.70 1.65 -7.09
CA TYR A 33 -3.72 0.62 -6.74
C TYR A 33 -2.36 1.23 -6.34
N ARG A 34 -1.92 2.31 -7.00
CA ARG A 34 -0.63 2.96 -6.69
C ARG A 34 -0.66 3.57 -5.30
N ARG A 35 -1.78 4.19 -4.93
CA ARG A 35 -2.00 4.71 -3.57
C ARG A 35 -1.96 3.57 -2.56
N ALA A 36 -2.77 2.52 -2.78
CA ALA A 36 -2.83 1.36 -1.89
C ALA A 36 -1.46 0.68 -1.72
N THR A 37 -0.66 0.59 -2.78
CA THR A 37 0.72 0.08 -2.71
C THR A 37 1.61 0.97 -1.84
N ASN A 38 1.59 2.30 -2.04
CA ASN A 38 2.41 3.22 -1.25
C ASN A 38 2.03 3.22 0.24
N GLU A 39 0.73 3.20 0.53
CA GLU A 39 0.18 3.11 1.89
C GLU A 39 0.53 1.76 2.54
N GLY A 40 0.45 0.67 1.78
CA GLY A 40 0.88 -0.66 2.21
C GLY A 40 2.38 -0.74 2.53
N ILE A 41 3.24 -0.09 1.74
CA ILE A 41 4.68 -0.01 2.04
C ILE A 41 4.92 0.70 3.38
N GLN A 42 4.17 1.76 3.68
CA GLN A 42 4.29 2.46 4.96
C GLN A 42 3.89 1.56 6.13
N LEU A 43 2.77 0.83 6.02
CA LEU A 43 2.33 -0.13 7.03
C LEU A 43 3.34 -1.26 7.23
N PHE A 44 3.87 -1.79 6.13
CA PHE A 44 4.92 -2.82 6.17
C PHE A 44 6.15 -2.36 6.94
N LEU A 45 6.62 -1.13 6.68
CA LEU A 45 7.79 -0.57 7.34
C LEU A 45 7.51 -0.22 8.81
N ALA A 46 6.31 0.29 9.12
CA ALA A 46 5.89 0.54 10.50
C ALA A 46 5.79 -0.74 11.33
N GLY A 47 5.27 -1.83 10.74
CA GLY A 47 5.23 -3.16 11.36
C GLY A 47 6.62 -3.76 11.56
N SER A 48 7.46 -3.71 10.52
CA SER A 48 8.84 -4.20 10.58
C SER A 48 9.70 -3.47 11.61
N ALA A 49 9.44 -2.19 11.83
CA ALA A 49 10.12 -1.39 12.83
C ALA A 49 9.49 -1.51 14.24
N GLY A 50 8.41 -2.28 14.39
CA GLY A 50 7.79 -2.62 15.67
C GLY A 50 6.78 -1.60 16.20
N PHE A 51 6.38 -0.61 15.41
CA PHE A 51 5.44 0.45 15.82
C PHE A 51 3.99 0.06 15.66
N LEU A 52 3.73 -0.93 14.82
CA LEU A 52 2.46 -1.60 14.71
C LEU A 52 2.72 -3.08 15.00
N GLN A 53 1.89 -3.65 15.85
CA GLN A 53 2.01 -5.02 16.32
C GLN A 53 0.73 -5.77 15.97
N ILE A 54 0.85 -7.07 15.76
CA ILE A 54 -0.32 -7.91 15.50
C ILE A 54 -1.16 -8.09 16.78
N THR A 55 -2.48 -8.09 16.67
CA THR A 55 -3.38 -8.37 17.81
C THR A 55 -3.79 -9.84 17.88
N GLU A 56 -3.70 -10.52 16.75
CA GLU A 56 -4.04 -11.94 16.56
C GLU A 56 -2.79 -12.72 16.17
N ASN A 57 -2.79 -14.04 16.40
CA ASN A 57 -1.63 -14.89 16.11
C ASN A 57 -1.54 -15.23 14.62
N ILE A 58 -1.34 -14.20 13.80
CA ILE A 58 -1.14 -14.30 12.37
C ILE A 58 0.35 -14.47 12.13
N ARG A 59 0.77 -15.66 11.68
CA ARG A 59 2.15 -15.87 11.24
C ARG A 59 2.27 -15.42 9.78
N SER A 60 3.18 -14.49 9.52
CA SER A 60 3.57 -14.15 8.14
C SER A 60 4.74 -15.03 7.72
N GLU A 61 4.45 -16.06 6.91
CA GLU A 61 5.49 -16.94 6.37
C GLU A 61 6.40 -16.21 5.37
N GLN A 62 5.85 -15.24 4.63
CA GLN A 62 6.56 -14.52 3.57
C GLN A 62 7.55 -13.49 4.11
N CYS A 63 7.27 -12.89 5.28
CA CYS A 63 8.09 -11.84 5.88
C CYS A 63 8.01 -11.90 7.41
N PRO A 64 8.76 -12.79 8.09
CA PRO A 64 8.73 -12.91 9.55
C PRO A 64 9.13 -11.62 10.27
N GLY A 65 9.96 -10.78 9.62
CA GLY A 65 10.38 -9.47 10.15
C GLY A 65 9.23 -8.51 10.42
N VAL A 66 8.13 -8.59 9.67
CA VAL A 66 6.98 -7.69 9.83
C VAL A 66 6.19 -7.96 11.12
N THR A 67 6.31 -9.18 11.65
CA THR A 67 5.65 -9.63 12.88
C THR A 67 6.64 -9.85 14.03
N ALA A 68 7.90 -9.43 13.87
CA ALA A 68 8.98 -9.71 14.82
C ALA A 68 8.72 -9.08 16.20
N ALA A 69 8.01 -7.95 16.26
CA ALA A 69 7.63 -7.29 17.50
C ALA A 69 6.56 -8.05 18.31
N GLY A 70 6.02 -9.15 17.77
CA GLY A 70 5.05 -10.00 18.45
C GLY A 70 3.67 -9.38 18.63
N ARG A 71 2.94 -9.87 19.63
CA ARG A 71 1.57 -9.44 19.92
C ARG A 71 1.56 -8.15 20.72
N GLY A 72 0.87 -7.14 20.20
CA GLY A 72 0.72 -5.84 20.86
C GLY A 72 -0.58 -5.69 21.65
N ALA A 73 -0.77 -4.49 22.20
CA ALA A 73 -2.03 -4.09 22.81
C ALA A 73 -3.16 -4.07 21.77
N VAL A 74 -4.39 -4.35 22.21
CA VAL A 74 -5.60 -4.25 21.38
C VAL A 74 -5.98 -2.78 21.24
N SER A 75 -5.31 -2.09 20.32
CA SER A 75 -5.61 -0.72 19.91
C SER A 75 -6.16 -0.68 18.49
N THR A 76 -6.85 0.40 18.12
CA THR A 76 -7.40 0.59 16.78
C THR A 76 -6.32 0.45 15.70
N GLU A 77 -5.13 0.99 15.96
CA GLU A 77 -4.00 0.97 15.04
C GLU A 77 -3.47 -0.44 14.80
N ASN A 78 -3.31 -1.22 15.87
CA ASN A 78 -2.83 -2.60 15.79
C ASN A 78 -3.87 -3.53 15.17
N ILE A 79 -5.17 -3.31 15.42
CA ILE A 79 -6.25 -4.05 14.75
C ILE A 79 -6.24 -3.75 13.25
N ALA A 80 -6.12 -2.46 12.87
CA ALA A 80 -6.06 -2.06 11.47
C ALA A 80 -4.85 -2.67 10.75
N PHE A 81 -3.69 -2.67 11.40
CA PHE A 81 -2.48 -3.31 10.89
C PHE A 81 -2.64 -4.83 10.73
N THR A 82 -3.25 -5.50 11.71
CA THR A 82 -3.50 -6.95 11.65
C THR A 82 -4.40 -7.30 10.47
N ARG A 83 -5.50 -6.55 10.28
CA ARG A 83 -6.41 -6.72 9.13
C ARG A 83 -5.71 -6.47 7.80
N TRP A 84 -4.92 -5.40 7.70
CA TRP A 84 -4.13 -5.11 6.51
C TRP A 84 -3.17 -6.27 6.18
N LEU A 85 -2.49 -6.82 7.20
CA LEU A 85 -1.58 -7.95 7.02
C LEU A 85 -2.33 -9.20 6.53
N THR A 86 -3.54 -9.47 7.02
CA THR A 86 -4.41 -10.54 6.50
C THR A 86 -4.72 -10.34 5.02
N HIS A 87 -5.05 -9.12 4.59
CA HIS A 87 -5.30 -8.83 3.17
C HIS A 87 -4.06 -9.04 2.30
N LEU A 88 -2.87 -8.66 2.81
CA LEU A 88 -1.61 -8.90 2.12
C LEU A 88 -1.33 -10.40 1.96
N GLN A 89 -1.53 -11.20 3.01
CA GLN A 89 -1.31 -12.65 2.99
C GLN A 89 -2.28 -13.39 2.07
N ASN A 90 -3.54 -12.94 2.02
CA ASN A 90 -4.54 -13.53 1.15
C ASN A 90 -4.35 -13.18 -0.33
N GLY A 91 -3.39 -12.30 -0.67
CA GLY A 91 -3.13 -11.90 -2.06
C GLY A 91 -4.32 -11.19 -2.71
N VAL A 92 -5.04 -10.36 -1.94
CA VAL A 92 -6.25 -9.69 -2.39
C VAL A 92 -5.99 -8.80 -3.62
N LEU A 93 -6.89 -8.87 -4.61
CA LEU A 93 -6.79 -8.05 -5.83
C LEU A 93 -6.95 -6.56 -5.49
N LEU A 94 -6.09 -5.72 -6.08
CA LEU A 94 -6.17 -4.25 -5.95
C LEU A 94 -7.25 -3.67 -6.88
N ASP A 95 -8.49 -4.13 -6.69
CA ASP A 95 -9.68 -3.49 -7.27
C ASP A 95 -10.04 -2.20 -6.50
N GLU A 96 -11.00 -1.45 -7.02
CA GLU A 96 -11.41 -0.18 -6.42
C GLU A 96 -11.91 -0.34 -4.98
N GLN A 97 -12.70 -1.37 -4.69
CA GLN A 97 -13.27 -1.62 -3.37
C GLN A 97 -12.18 -1.95 -2.34
N ASN A 98 -11.27 -2.85 -2.69
CA ASN A 98 -10.14 -3.23 -1.84
C ASN A 98 -9.17 -2.07 -1.66
N CYS A 99 -8.93 -1.25 -2.69
CA CYS A 99 -8.12 -0.05 -2.55
C CYS A 99 -8.72 0.96 -1.55
N LEU A 100 -10.04 1.17 -1.59
CA LEU A 100 -10.72 2.05 -0.64
C LEU A 100 -10.70 1.49 0.79
N MET A 101 -10.90 0.18 0.94
CA MET A 101 -10.83 -0.48 2.24
C MET A 101 -9.40 -0.46 2.81
N LEU A 102 -8.37 -0.75 2.00
CA LEU A 102 -6.96 -0.66 2.43
C LEU A 102 -6.60 0.76 2.84
N HIS A 103 -7.16 1.76 2.14
CA HIS A 103 -6.98 3.15 2.52
C HIS A 103 -7.60 3.47 3.90
N GLU A 104 -8.80 2.95 4.18
CA GLU A 104 -9.43 3.11 5.49
C GLU A 104 -8.60 2.47 6.62
N LEU A 105 -8.04 1.28 6.39
CA LEU A 105 -7.12 0.64 7.34
C LEU A 105 -5.85 1.47 7.57
N TRP A 106 -5.32 2.09 6.50
CA TRP A 106 -4.18 2.99 6.61
C TRP A 106 -4.53 4.25 7.42
N LEU A 107 -5.72 4.83 7.27
CA LEU A 107 -6.17 5.95 8.12
C LEU A 107 -6.26 5.53 9.59
N GLN A 108 -6.87 4.38 9.87
CA GLN A 108 -7.04 3.84 11.22
C GLN A 108 -5.72 3.50 11.91
N SER A 109 -4.68 3.15 11.14
CA SER A 109 -3.34 2.90 11.67
C SER A 109 -2.60 4.16 12.16
N GLY A 110 -3.08 5.36 11.80
CA GLY A 110 -2.41 6.62 12.09
C GLY A 110 -1.08 6.83 11.36
N THR A 111 -0.69 5.93 10.45
CA THR A 111 0.61 5.97 9.77
C THR A 111 0.76 7.20 8.88
N GLY A 112 -0.35 7.76 8.38
CA GLY A 112 -0.36 8.95 7.52
C GLY A 112 0.06 10.26 8.17
N GLN A 113 -0.02 10.35 9.50
CA GLN A 113 0.47 11.52 10.22
C GLN A 113 1.99 11.45 10.46
N ARG A 114 2.63 10.32 10.17
CA ARG A 114 4.06 10.09 10.42
C ARG A 114 4.88 10.56 9.21
N ARG A 115 5.74 11.56 9.42
CA ARG A 115 6.56 12.16 8.36
C ARG A 115 7.89 11.44 8.21
N TRP A 116 8.23 11.08 6.96
CA TRP A 116 9.58 10.66 6.61
C TRP A 116 10.54 11.84 6.70
N VAL A 117 11.46 11.80 7.65
CA VAL A 117 12.57 12.77 7.72
C VAL A 117 13.78 12.16 7.02
N ARG A 118 14.29 12.86 6.01
CA ARG A 118 15.55 12.50 5.36
C ARG A 118 16.70 12.82 6.31
N CYS A 119 17.40 11.81 6.80
CA CYS A 119 18.67 12.03 7.49
C CYS A 119 19.70 12.53 6.46
N THR A 120 20.15 13.78 6.59
CA THR A 120 21.37 14.25 5.92
C THR A 120 22.57 13.73 6.71
N GLY A 121 22.86 12.44 6.56
CA GLY A 121 24.09 11.78 6.98
C GLY A 121 24.60 10.97 5.80
N ASN A 122 25.93 10.94 5.61
CA ASN A 122 26.67 10.52 4.41
C ASN A 122 26.49 9.05 3.94
N SER A 123 25.36 8.40 4.24
CA SER A 123 25.18 6.95 4.10
C SER A 123 23.90 6.54 3.37
N GLY A 124 23.06 7.47 2.88
CA GLY A 124 21.86 7.12 2.09
C GLY A 124 20.83 6.24 2.82
N HIS A 125 20.96 6.05 4.13
CA HIS A 125 20.02 5.27 4.94
C HIS A 125 18.84 6.13 5.39
N TYR A 126 17.62 5.65 5.12
CA TYR A 126 16.39 6.21 5.67
C TYR A 126 16.12 5.52 7.02
N HIS A 127 16.12 6.28 8.11
CA HIS A 127 15.63 5.80 9.40
C HIS A 127 14.21 6.35 9.63
N LEU A 128 13.31 5.48 10.08
CA LEU A 128 12.01 5.91 10.59
C LEU A 128 12.24 6.55 11.97
N PHE A 129 12.07 7.87 12.06
CA PHE A 129 12.02 8.57 13.34
C PHE A 129 10.57 8.92 13.70
N PHE A 130 10.24 8.73 14.97
CA PHE A 130 8.93 8.98 15.57
C PHE A 130 9.05 10.25 16.40
N PHE A 131 8.20 11.22 16.10
CA PHE A 131 7.86 12.28 17.03
C PHE A 131 6.44 12.01 17.54
#